data_AF-A0A4Q5QVJ9-F1
#
_entry.id   AF-A0A4Q5QVJ9-F1
#
_cell.length_a   1.000
_cell.length_b   1.000
_cell.length_c   1.000
_cell.angle_alpha   90.00
_cell.angle_beta   90.00
_cell.angle_gamma   90.00
#
_symmetry.space_group_name_H-M   'P 1'
#
loop_
_entity.id
_entity.type
_entity.pdbx_description
1 polymer ?
#
loop_
_entity_poly.entity_id
_entity_poly.type
_entity_poly.pdbx_seq_one_letter_code
_entity_poly.pdbx_strand_id
1 'polypeptide(L)'
;MRKLLEMTTPSIHLLADADKVYALGREVGHYDAGREDLFAFHFVTYYTWEFSHAGHTLLRCRYGLPGLARPRLNRMAFKREYKRTFGVPIPKAEEMERLWQVVLEASRQPKGTLLVVSTEALAEADRLKLQCTLIEPVILTPTITQLVTAIDGAVMLDPQGYCYSIGVILDGTASGRGNSTRGARYNSAIRYVESSPYPTLVVVVSEDGMVDVMTKASLAEGRA
;
A
#
# COMPACT_ATOMS: atom_id res chain seq x y z
N MET A 1 -4.31 -15.21 26.85
CA MET A 1 -5.01 -14.63 25.69
C MET A 1 -4.71 -15.34 24.37
N ARG A 2 -3.45 -15.50 23.92
CA ARG A 2 -3.12 -16.09 22.59
C ARG A 2 -3.88 -17.37 22.22
N LYS A 3 -3.83 -18.41 23.07
CA LYS A 3 -4.54 -19.68 22.83
C LYS A 3 -6.06 -19.51 22.67
N LEU A 4 -6.65 -18.55 23.37
CA LEU A 4 -8.09 -18.25 23.25
C LEU A 4 -8.39 -17.57 21.91
N LEU A 5 -7.50 -16.68 21.43
CA LEU A 5 -7.65 -16.03 20.13
C LEU A 5 -7.55 -17.05 18.99
N GLU A 6 -6.69 -18.06 19.13
CA GLU A 6 -6.58 -19.18 18.17
C GLU A 6 -7.86 -20.02 18.06
N MET A 7 -8.79 -19.93 19.03
CA MET A 7 -10.10 -20.60 19.00
C MET A 7 -11.20 -19.77 18.32
N THR A 8 -10.91 -18.52 17.94
CA THR A 8 -11.87 -17.65 17.25
C THR A 8 -11.97 -17.99 15.77
N THR A 9 -13.10 -17.67 15.16
CA THR A 9 -13.34 -17.81 13.72
C THR A 9 -13.95 -16.51 13.18
N PRO A 10 -14.12 -16.34 11.87
CA PRO A 10 -14.85 -15.18 11.33
C PRO A 10 -16.27 -14.99 11.89
N SER A 11 -16.85 -16.04 12.48
CA SER A 11 -18.22 -16.03 13.04
C SER A 11 -18.29 -16.25 14.54
N ILE A 12 -17.16 -16.51 15.22
CA ILE A 12 -17.09 -16.76 16.67
C ILE A 12 -15.96 -15.91 17.24
N HIS A 13 -16.31 -15.02 18.16
CA HIS A 13 -15.43 -14.02 18.76
C HIS A 13 -15.18 -14.33 20.23
N LEU A 14 -14.06 -13.86 20.76
CA LEU A 14 -13.88 -13.73 22.21
C LEU A 14 -14.64 -12.50 22.69
N LEU A 15 -15.44 -12.69 23.73
CA LEU A 15 -16.12 -11.61 24.42
C LEU A 15 -15.30 -11.20 25.64
N ALA A 16 -15.08 -9.90 25.75
CA ALA A 16 -14.28 -9.30 26.81
C ALA A 16 -14.90 -7.98 27.28
N ASP A 17 -14.62 -7.63 28.53
CA ASP A 17 -14.83 -6.30 29.08
C ASP A 17 -13.47 -5.60 29.31
N ALA A 18 -13.45 -4.50 30.06
CA ALA A 18 -12.23 -3.74 30.34
C ALA A 18 -11.23 -4.48 31.25
N ASP A 19 -11.63 -5.59 31.88
CA ASP A 19 -10.82 -6.33 32.86
C ASP A 19 -10.46 -7.74 32.37
N LYS A 20 -11.42 -8.46 31.77
CA LYS A 20 -11.25 -9.88 31.44
C LYS A 20 -11.99 -10.32 30.17
N VAL A 21 -11.47 -11.40 29.60
CA VAL A 21 -12.17 -12.23 28.62
C VAL A 21 -13.08 -13.18 29.39
N TYR A 22 -14.37 -13.23 29.07
CA TYR A 22 -15.36 -13.99 29.82
C TYR A 22 -16.08 -15.08 29.02
N ALA A 23 -16.10 -15.02 27.68
CA ALA A 23 -16.79 -16.02 26.86
C ALA A 23 -16.28 -16.11 25.41
N LEU A 24 -16.74 -17.13 24.70
CA LEU A 24 -16.76 -17.20 23.23
C LEU A 24 -18.23 -17.04 22.79
N GLY A 25 -18.47 -16.21 21.77
CA GLY A 25 -19.82 -15.93 21.32
C GLY A 25 -19.87 -15.35 19.90
N ARG A 26 -21.09 -15.13 19.41
CA ARG A 26 -21.34 -14.49 18.12
C ARG A 26 -22.50 -13.53 18.24
N GLU A 27 -22.54 -12.53 17.35
CA GLU A 27 -23.71 -11.68 17.20
C GLU A 27 -24.91 -12.52 16.74
N VAL A 28 -26.08 -12.25 17.31
CA VAL A 28 -27.34 -12.89 16.92
C VAL A 28 -28.35 -11.79 16.61
N GLY A 29 -29.01 -11.90 15.47
CA GLY A 29 -29.94 -10.87 14.99
C GLY A 29 -29.21 -9.71 14.32
N HIS A 30 -29.75 -8.50 14.49
CA HIS A 30 -29.19 -7.28 13.94
C HIS A 30 -28.82 -6.35 15.10
N TYR A 31 -27.54 -5.99 15.21
CA TYR A 31 -27.07 -5.00 16.17
C TYR A 31 -27.57 -3.58 15.83
N ASP A 32 -28.03 -2.83 16.83
CA ASP A 32 -28.36 -1.40 16.68
C ASP A 32 -27.11 -0.55 16.94
N ALA A 33 -26.61 0.08 15.89
CA ALA A 33 -25.40 0.91 15.94
C ALA A 33 -25.53 2.09 16.93
N GLY A 34 -26.74 2.60 17.18
CA GLY A 34 -26.95 3.73 18.10
C GLY A 34 -26.70 3.39 19.58
N ARG A 35 -26.56 2.11 19.93
CA ARG A 35 -26.28 1.69 21.31
C ARG A 35 -24.84 1.89 21.76
N GLU A 36 -23.90 1.91 20.81
CA GLU A 36 -22.45 2.10 21.06
C GLU A 36 -21.87 1.24 22.21
N ASP A 37 -22.35 0.00 22.34
CA ASP A 37 -21.99 -0.94 23.40
C ASP A 37 -21.38 -2.26 22.88
N LEU A 38 -21.17 -2.37 21.55
CA LEU A 38 -20.51 -3.51 20.92
C LEU A 38 -19.38 -3.03 20.00
N PHE A 39 -18.14 -3.23 20.45
CA PHE A 39 -16.94 -2.92 19.68
C PHE A 39 -16.16 -4.20 19.38
N ALA A 40 -15.47 -4.22 18.24
CA ALA A 40 -14.66 -5.35 17.83
C ALA A 40 -13.20 -4.98 17.66
N PHE A 41 -12.32 -5.88 18.13
CA PHE A 41 -10.90 -5.86 17.82
C PHE A 41 -10.61 -6.93 16.77
N HIS A 42 -10.11 -6.52 15.61
CA HIS A 42 -9.68 -7.42 14.54
C HIS A 42 -8.16 -7.48 14.51
N PHE A 43 -7.59 -8.64 14.82
CA PHE A 43 -6.16 -8.88 14.66
C PHE A 43 -5.89 -9.21 13.19
N VAL A 44 -5.27 -8.29 12.46
CA VAL A 44 -5.11 -8.38 11.00
C VAL A 44 -3.87 -9.18 10.63
N THR A 45 -2.73 -8.83 11.23
CA THR A 45 -1.44 -9.48 11.01
C THR A 45 -0.54 -9.23 12.22
N TYR A 46 0.72 -9.67 12.15
CA TYR A 46 1.69 -9.47 13.21
C TYR A 46 1.73 -8.02 13.69
N TYR A 47 1.47 -7.83 14.99
CA TYR A 47 1.50 -6.53 15.67
C TYR A 47 0.61 -5.44 15.03
N THR A 48 -0.43 -5.86 14.29
CA THR A 48 -1.40 -4.98 13.65
C THR A 48 -2.81 -5.41 13.99
N TRP A 49 -3.59 -4.49 14.57
CA TRP A 49 -5.00 -4.72 14.88
C TRP A 49 -5.83 -3.49 14.56
N GLU A 50 -7.13 -3.72 14.36
CA GLU A 50 -8.13 -2.71 14.09
C GLU A 50 -9.19 -2.71 15.18
N PHE A 51 -9.69 -1.52 15.49
CA PHE A 51 -10.84 -1.31 16.36
C PHE A 51 -11.99 -0.78 15.51
N SER A 52 -13.13 -1.46 15.59
CA SER A 52 -14.30 -1.18 14.77
C SER A 52 -15.58 -1.14 15.60
N HIS A 53 -16.57 -0.44 15.05
CA HIS A 53 -17.94 -0.35 15.57
C HIS A 53 -18.90 -0.37 14.37
N ALA A 54 -19.97 -1.17 14.46
CA ALA A 54 -21.00 -1.28 13.42
C ALA A 54 -20.44 -1.46 11.98
N GLY A 55 -19.38 -2.25 11.83
CA GLY A 55 -18.71 -2.50 10.54
C GLY A 55 -17.78 -1.39 10.05
N HIS A 56 -17.67 -0.28 10.77
CA HIS A 56 -16.74 0.81 10.47
C HIS A 56 -15.46 0.66 11.28
N THR A 57 -14.31 0.55 10.61
CA THR A 57 -13.01 0.69 11.29
C THR A 57 -12.84 2.12 11.78
N LEU A 58 -12.62 2.28 13.07
CA LEU A 58 -12.39 3.59 13.72
C LEU A 58 -10.89 3.88 13.83
N LEU A 59 -10.12 2.86 14.21
CA LEU A 59 -8.70 2.96 14.49
C LEU A 59 -7.97 1.72 14.01
N ARG A 60 -6.75 1.91 13.51
CA ARG A 60 -5.81 0.82 13.21
C ARG A 60 -4.52 1.10 13.97
N CYS A 61 -4.08 0.14 14.78
CA CYS A 61 -2.83 0.22 15.51
C CYS A 61 -1.79 -0.68 14.84
N ARG A 62 -0.58 -0.15 14.64
CA ARG A 62 0.56 -0.89 14.08
C ARG A 62 1.78 -0.63 14.93
N TYR A 63 2.50 -1.67 15.32
CA TYR A 63 3.72 -1.49 16.13
C TYR A 63 3.49 -0.62 17.38
N GLY A 64 2.28 -0.69 17.95
CA GLY A 64 1.90 0.08 19.15
C GLY A 64 1.49 1.52 18.87
N LEU A 65 1.53 1.96 17.60
CA LEU A 65 1.18 3.29 17.18
C LEU A 65 -0.27 3.32 16.67
N PRO A 66 -1.21 3.94 17.39
CA PRO A 66 -2.58 4.12 16.93
C PRO A 66 -2.63 5.13 15.77
N GLY A 67 -3.40 4.81 14.75
CA GLY A 67 -3.70 5.71 13.64
C GLY A 67 -5.18 5.64 13.26
N LEU A 68 -5.67 6.72 12.66
CA LEU A 68 -7.01 6.75 12.09
C LEU A 68 -7.17 5.68 11.01
N ALA A 69 -8.36 5.11 10.93
CA ALA A 69 -8.73 4.23 9.82
C ALA A 69 -8.56 4.98 8.49
N ARG A 70 -7.59 4.54 7.68
CA ARG A 70 -7.39 5.05 6.33
C ARG A 70 -7.91 4.01 5.34
N PRO A 71 -8.61 4.42 4.28
CA PRO A 71 -8.93 3.49 3.19
C PRO A 71 -7.63 2.87 2.68
N ARG A 72 -7.62 1.55 2.51
CA ARG A 72 -6.46 0.79 1.99
C ARG A 72 -5.89 1.40 0.72
N LEU A 73 -6.79 1.88 -0.14
CA LEU A 73 -6.47 2.54 -1.40
C LEU A 73 -7.43 3.72 -1.61
N ASN A 74 -6.90 4.91 -1.91
CA ASN A 74 -7.70 6.13 -2.11
C ASN A 74 -7.47 6.71 -3.51
N ARG A 75 -8.48 6.61 -4.38
CA ARG A 75 -8.40 7.08 -5.78
C ARG A 75 -8.19 8.57 -5.89
N MET A 76 -8.83 9.37 -5.02
CA MET A 76 -8.69 10.82 -5.05
C MET A 76 -7.29 11.25 -4.62
N ALA A 77 -6.73 10.61 -3.58
CA ALA A 77 -5.36 10.85 -3.15
C ALA A 77 -4.37 10.46 -4.25
N PHE A 78 -4.51 9.27 -4.84
CA PHE A 78 -3.68 8.84 -5.96
C PHE A 78 -3.75 9.82 -7.14
N LYS A 79 -4.96 10.22 -7.56
CA LYS A 79 -5.16 11.19 -8.65
C LYS A 79 -4.50 12.54 -8.35
N ARG A 80 -4.55 13.00 -7.09
CA ARG A 80 -3.88 14.24 -6.67
C ARG A 80 -2.37 14.11 -6.77
N GLU A 81 -1.78 13.04 -6.26
CA GLU A 81 -0.33 12.79 -6.37
C GLU A 81 0.12 12.63 -7.82
N TYR A 82 -0.63 11.89 -8.64
CA TYR A 82 -0.37 11.72 -10.05
C TYR A 82 -0.35 13.08 -10.79
N LYS A 83 -1.40 13.89 -10.62
CA LYS A 83 -1.48 15.23 -11.23
C LYS A 83 -0.38 16.17 -10.72
N ARG A 84 -0.02 16.07 -9.45
CA ARG A 84 1.03 16.91 -8.86
C ARG A 84 2.41 16.56 -9.43
N THR A 85 2.70 15.28 -9.61
CA THR A 85 4.00 14.81 -10.12
C THR A 85 4.11 14.94 -11.63
N PHE A 86 3.05 14.63 -12.38
CA PHE A 86 3.08 14.49 -13.84
C PHE A 86 2.18 15.48 -14.57
N GLY A 87 1.70 16.54 -13.91
CA GLY A 87 0.71 17.46 -14.46
C GLY A 87 1.18 18.36 -15.61
N VAL A 88 2.46 18.27 -15.99
CA VAL A 88 3.06 19.08 -17.05
C VAL A 88 3.86 18.16 -17.99
N PRO A 89 3.43 17.96 -19.26
CA PRO A 89 2.16 18.44 -19.83
C PRO A 89 0.94 17.78 -19.16
N ILE A 90 -0.25 18.36 -19.34
CA ILE A 90 -1.48 17.83 -18.73
C ILE A 90 -1.73 16.40 -19.26
N PRO A 91 -1.74 15.38 -18.38
CA PRO A 91 -1.91 13.99 -18.78
C PRO A 91 -3.35 13.71 -19.22
N LYS A 92 -3.52 12.76 -20.13
CA LYS A 92 -4.85 12.31 -20.57
C LYS A 92 -5.54 11.59 -19.42
N ALA A 93 -6.86 11.71 -19.33
CA ALA A 93 -7.63 11.04 -18.28
C ALA A 93 -7.45 9.52 -18.29
N GLU A 94 -7.28 8.93 -19.47
CA GLU A 94 -7.06 7.49 -19.67
C GLU A 94 -5.71 7.00 -19.13
N GLU A 95 -4.66 7.84 -19.16
CA GLU A 95 -3.32 7.49 -18.65
C GLU A 95 -3.36 7.29 -17.13
N MET A 96 -4.01 8.23 -16.43
CA MET A 96 -4.27 8.13 -15.00
C MET A 96 -5.13 6.90 -14.67
N GLU A 97 -6.13 6.61 -15.50
CA GLU A 97 -7.01 5.46 -15.27
C GLU A 97 -6.26 4.14 -15.45
N ARG A 98 -5.41 4.01 -16.47
CA ARG A 98 -4.57 2.83 -16.67
C ARG A 98 -3.69 2.56 -15.45
N LEU A 99 -2.98 3.57 -14.96
CA LEU A 99 -2.13 3.42 -13.78
C LEU A 99 -2.94 3.13 -12.51
N TRP A 100 -4.12 3.73 -12.37
CA TRP A 100 -5.01 3.40 -11.26
C TRP A 100 -5.43 1.93 -11.27
N GLN A 101 -5.76 1.36 -12.44
CA GLN A 101 -6.07 -0.06 -12.57
C GLN A 101 -4.86 -0.93 -12.20
N VAL A 102 -3.65 -0.55 -12.62
CA VAL A 102 -2.42 -1.27 -12.21
C VAL A 102 -2.24 -1.24 -10.69
N VAL A 103 -2.43 -0.10 -10.05
CA VAL A 103 -2.34 0.02 -8.58
C VAL A 103 -3.43 -0.79 -7.88
N LEU A 104 -4.66 -0.76 -8.39
CA LEU A 104 -5.78 -1.52 -7.85
C LEU A 104 -5.50 -3.02 -7.91
N GLU A 105 -5.01 -3.52 -9.05
CA GLU A 105 -4.66 -4.93 -9.21
C GLU A 105 -3.47 -5.33 -8.34
N ALA A 106 -2.39 -4.53 -8.33
CA ALA A 106 -1.25 -4.74 -7.44
C ALA A 106 -1.64 -4.77 -5.96
N SER A 107 -2.65 -4.00 -5.55
CA SER A 107 -3.14 -3.99 -4.16
C SER A 107 -3.76 -5.31 -3.68
N ARG A 108 -4.09 -6.22 -4.62
CA ARG A 108 -4.64 -7.54 -4.35
C ARG A 108 -3.57 -8.61 -4.12
N GLN A 109 -2.30 -8.27 -4.34
CA GLN A 109 -1.20 -9.21 -4.10
C GLN A 109 -1.13 -9.59 -2.62
N PRO A 110 -0.94 -10.87 -2.29
CA PRO A 110 -0.80 -11.31 -0.90
C PRO A 110 0.54 -10.89 -0.29
N LYS A 111 1.52 -10.52 -1.12
CA LYS A 111 2.85 -10.10 -0.72
C LYS A 111 3.05 -8.61 -1.01
N GLY A 112 4.00 -8.01 -0.30
CA GLY A 112 4.34 -6.61 -0.53
C GLY A 112 4.80 -6.36 -1.97
N THR A 113 4.22 -5.36 -2.63
CA THR A 113 4.44 -5.03 -4.05
C THR A 113 4.99 -3.62 -4.19
N LEU A 114 5.81 -3.40 -5.21
CA LEU A 114 6.42 -2.10 -5.49
C LEU A 114 6.21 -1.71 -6.96
N LEU A 115 5.58 -0.56 -7.19
CA LEU A 115 5.41 0.02 -8.51
C LEU A 115 6.15 1.35 -8.55
N VAL A 116 6.94 1.59 -9.60
CA VAL A 116 7.64 2.85 -9.82
C VAL A 116 7.13 3.46 -11.10
N VAL A 117 6.65 4.70 -11.03
CA VAL A 117 6.23 5.49 -12.18
C VAL A 117 7.20 6.65 -12.33
N SER A 118 7.93 6.71 -13.45
CA SER A 118 8.93 7.74 -13.73
C SER A 118 8.70 8.32 -15.12
N THR A 119 8.84 9.64 -15.26
CA THR A 119 8.85 10.31 -16.59
C THR A 119 9.96 9.79 -17.50
N GLU A 120 11.06 9.29 -16.93
CA GLU A 120 12.20 8.73 -17.65
C GLU A 120 12.31 7.20 -17.41
N ALA A 121 11.16 6.50 -17.40
CA ALA A 121 11.09 5.07 -17.10
C ALA A 121 11.97 4.21 -18.02
N LEU A 122 12.06 4.54 -19.31
CA LEU A 122 12.90 3.84 -20.28
C LEU A 122 14.39 4.01 -19.94
N ALA A 123 14.83 5.23 -19.67
CA ALA A 123 16.21 5.52 -19.32
C ALA A 123 16.60 4.88 -17.98
N GLU A 124 15.70 4.91 -17.00
CA GLU A 124 15.89 4.25 -15.71
C GLU A 124 15.95 2.72 -15.84
N ALA A 125 15.13 2.13 -16.71
CA ALA A 125 15.19 0.71 -17.02
C ALA A 125 16.54 0.32 -17.63
N ASP A 126 17.07 1.09 -18.59
CA ASP A 126 18.40 0.82 -19.17
C ASP A 126 19.54 1.04 -18.16
N ARG A 127 19.46 2.10 -17.34
CA ARG A 127 20.43 2.37 -16.26
C ARG A 127 20.50 1.22 -15.26
N LEU A 128 19.35 0.62 -14.94
CA LEU A 128 19.20 -0.49 -14.00
C LEU A 128 19.17 -1.88 -14.68
N LYS A 129 19.56 -2.01 -15.96
CA LYS A 129 19.41 -3.26 -16.73
C LYS A 129 20.13 -4.48 -16.17
N LEU A 130 21.19 -4.28 -15.38
CA LEU A 130 21.90 -5.38 -14.70
C LEU A 130 21.19 -5.84 -13.41
N GLN A 131 20.14 -5.13 -13.00
CA GLN A 131 19.41 -5.33 -11.75
C GLN A 131 17.88 -5.40 -11.99
N CYS A 132 17.48 -5.73 -13.21
CA CYS A 132 16.09 -5.96 -13.57
C CYS A 132 15.99 -6.88 -14.80
N THR A 133 14.77 -7.26 -15.17
CA THR A 133 14.48 -7.84 -16.48
C THR A 133 13.86 -6.77 -17.36
N LEU A 134 14.56 -6.39 -18.43
CA LEU A 134 14.02 -5.51 -19.48
C LEU A 134 12.94 -6.25 -20.27
N ILE A 135 11.89 -5.53 -20.65
CA ILE A 135 10.83 -6.03 -21.52
C ILE A 135 10.56 -5.02 -22.63
N GLU A 136 9.94 -5.48 -23.71
CA GLU A 136 9.38 -4.56 -24.70
C GLU A 136 8.25 -3.73 -24.04
N PRO A 137 8.18 -2.41 -24.31
CA PRO A 137 7.19 -1.55 -23.67
C PRO A 137 5.76 -2.05 -23.88
N VAL A 138 5.05 -2.34 -22.79
CA VAL A 138 3.71 -2.92 -22.84
C VAL A 138 2.77 -2.26 -21.84
N ILE A 139 1.52 -2.03 -22.25
CA ILE A 139 0.47 -1.60 -21.33
C ILE A 139 0.02 -2.81 -20.51
N LEU A 140 0.08 -2.69 -19.18
CA LEU A 140 -0.29 -3.78 -18.30
C LEU A 140 -1.83 -3.97 -18.29
N THR A 141 -2.27 -5.17 -18.67
CA THR A 141 -3.63 -5.64 -18.38
C THR A 141 -3.71 -6.15 -16.94
N PRO A 142 -4.92 -6.29 -16.35
CA PRO A 142 -5.05 -6.84 -15.00
C PRO A 142 -4.31 -8.17 -14.78
N THR A 143 -4.42 -9.09 -15.73
CA THR A 143 -3.73 -10.38 -15.66
C THR A 143 -2.22 -10.22 -15.69
N ILE A 144 -1.68 -9.39 -16.59
CA ILE A 144 -0.23 -9.16 -16.66
C ILE A 144 0.24 -8.48 -15.38
N THR A 145 -0.50 -7.48 -14.86
CA THR A 145 -0.18 -6.82 -13.58
C THR A 145 -0.02 -7.85 -12.47
N GLN A 146 -0.97 -8.78 -12.31
CA GLN A 146 -0.86 -9.84 -11.27
C GLN A 146 0.38 -10.71 -11.45
N LEU A 147 0.76 -11.05 -12.68
CA LEU A 147 1.94 -11.88 -12.94
C LEU A 147 3.25 -11.15 -12.63
N VAL A 148 3.40 -9.91 -13.12
CA VAL A 148 4.66 -9.15 -12.98
C VAL A 148 4.84 -8.57 -11.57
N THR A 149 3.78 -8.42 -10.80
CA THR A 149 3.85 -7.96 -9.40
C THR A 149 4.01 -9.10 -8.39
N ALA A 150 3.91 -10.37 -8.83
CA ALA A 150 4.08 -11.52 -7.95
C ALA A 150 5.57 -11.87 -7.67
N ILE A 151 6.49 -11.31 -8.46
CA ILE A 151 7.95 -11.50 -8.31
C ILE A 151 8.55 -10.47 -7.35
N ASP A 152 9.75 -10.74 -6.87
CA ASP A 152 10.51 -9.78 -6.07
C ASP A 152 11.05 -8.62 -6.92
N GLY A 153 11.17 -7.44 -6.31
CA GLY A 153 11.57 -6.20 -6.97
C GLY A 153 10.38 -5.31 -7.31
N ALA A 154 10.64 -4.28 -8.13
CA ALA A 154 9.64 -3.32 -8.57
C ALA A 154 9.26 -3.50 -10.04
N VAL A 155 8.10 -2.96 -10.41
CA VAL A 155 7.67 -2.80 -11.80
C VAL A 155 7.88 -1.36 -12.22
N MET A 156 8.66 -1.11 -13.28
CA MET A 156 8.97 0.24 -13.79
C MET A 156 7.99 0.62 -14.90
N LEU A 157 7.30 1.73 -14.70
CA LEU A 157 6.24 2.26 -15.55
C LEU A 157 6.52 3.73 -15.91
N ASP A 158 5.99 4.19 -17.04
CA ASP A 158 5.87 5.62 -17.34
C ASP A 158 4.50 6.18 -16.91
N PRO A 159 4.32 7.52 -16.92
CA PRO A 159 3.06 8.15 -16.57
C PRO A 159 1.89 7.80 -17.50
N GLN A 160 2.17 7.25 -18.70
CA GLN A 160 1.18 6.84 -19.69
C GLN A 160 0.65 5.41 -19.45
N GLY A 161 1.37 4.64 -18.63
CA GLY A 161 1.04 3.27 -18.23
C GLY A 161 1.81 2.17 -18.96
N TYR A 162 2.87 2.50 -19.71
CA TYR A 162 3.75 1.51 -20.31
C TYR A 162 4.77 1.00 -19.29
N CYS A 163 4.95 -0.32 -19.24
CA CYS A 163 5.94 -0.98 -18.43
C CYS A 163 7.20 -1.27 -19.27
N TYR A 164 8.38 -0.94 -18.72
CA TYR A 164 9.67 -1.08 -19.40
C TYR A 164 10.56 -2.16 -18.78
N SER A 165 10.37 -2.45 -17.50
CA SER A 165 11.11 -3.50 -16.80
C SER A 165 10.37 -4.02 -15.57
N ILE A 166 10.69 -5.26 -15.20
CA ILE A 166 10.11 -5.97 -14.06
C ILE A 166 11.22 -6.51 -13.16
N GLY A 167 10.89 -6.74 -11.90
CA GLY A 167 11.86 -7.23 -10.90
C GLY A 167 12.99 -6.24 -10.64
N VAL A 168 12.72 -4.94 -10.75
CA VAL A 168 13.72 -3.89 -10.60
C VAL A 168 14.17 -3.80 -9.14
N ILE A 169 15.46 -3.96 -8.90
CA ILE A 169 16.06 -3.66 -7.60
C ILE A 169 16.34 -2.16 -7.58
N LEU A 170 15.58 -1.42 -6.78
CA LEU A 170 15.78 0.03 -6.67
C LEU A 170 17.06 0.35 -5.92
N ASP A 171 17.85 1.25 -6.51
CA ASP A 171 18.93 1.94 -5.85
C ASP A 171 18.43 3.20 -5.13
N GLY A 172 19.34 3.91 -4.50
CA GLY A 172 19.05 5.19 -3.86
C GLY A 172 20.06 5.51 -2.77
N THR A 173 20.25 6.81 -2.54
CA THR A 173 21.19 7.29 -1.52
C THR A 173 20.61 7.09 -0.13
N ALA A 174 21.42 6.58 0.80
CA ALA A 174 21.01 6.49 2.20
C ALA A 174 20.63 7.88 2.72
N SER A 175 19.48 7.96 3.39
CA SER A 175 18.96 9.20 3.96
C SER A 175 18.49 8.99 5.39
N GLY A 176 18.41 10.07 6.15
CA GLY A 176 17.84 10.05 7.51
C GLY A 176 16.31 9.88 7.54
N ARG A 177 15.65 9.71 6.38
CA ARG A 177 14.19 9.56 6.27
C ARG A 177 13.72 8.09 6.33
N GLY A 178 14.63 7.15 6.51
CA GLY A 178 14.27 5.75 6.74
C GLY A 178 13.40 5.59 8.00
N ASN A 179 12.45 4.68 7.94
CA ASN A 179 11.59 4.34 9.07
C ASN A 179 11.83 2.87 9.46
N SER A 180 12.42 2.64 10.64
CA SER A 180 12.73 1.30 11.17
C SER A 180 11.50 0.46 11.48
N THR A 181 10.33 1.09 11.66
CA THR A 181 9.05 0.39 11.84
C THR A 181 8.45 -0.12 10.52
N ARG A 182 9.05 0.24 9.38
CA ARG A 182 8.62 -0.14 8.03
C ARG A 182 9.62 -1.07 7.36
N GLY A 183 9.13 -1.88 6.43
CA GLY A 183 9.95 -2.89 5.73
C GLY A 183 10.89 -2.32 4.67
N ALA A 184 11.75 -3.20 4.12
CA ALA A 184 12.77 -2.84 3.14
C ALA A 184 12.21 -2.15 1.88
N ARG A 185 11.08 -2.64 1.33
CA ARG A 185 10.44 -2.04 0.14
C ARG A 185 10.05 -0.58 0.36
N TYR A 186 9.44 -0.27 1.52
CA TYR A 186 9.08 1.09 1.91
C TYR A 186 10.31 1.99 2.01
N ASN A 187 11.38 1.51 2.67
CA ASN A 187 12.61 2.29 2.85
C ASN A 187 13.39 2.47 1.54
N SER A 188 13.38 1.49 0.63
CA SER A 188 13.96 1.63 -0.70
C SER A 188 13.16 2.60 -1.57
N ALA A 189 11.82 2.59 -1.49
CA ALA A 189 10.97 3.56 -2.17
C ALA A 189 11.29 5.01 -1.76
N ILE A 190 11.46 5.27 -0.46
CA ILE A 190 11.86 6.60 0.04
C ILE A 190 13.18 7.03 -0.59
N ARG A 191 14.22 6.19 -0.48
CA ARG A 191 15.56 6.51 -0.98
C ARG A 191 15.54 6.80 -2.48
N TYR A 192 14.84 5.96 -3.25
CA TYR A 192 14.72 6.12 -4.69
C TYR A 192 13.99 7.43 -5.06
N VAL A 193 12.85 7.72 -4.43
CA VAL A 193 12.09 8.96 -4.69
C VAL A 193 12.93 10.20 -4.36
N GLU A 194 13.71 10.17 -3.29
CA GLU A 194 14.57 11.28 -2.90
C GLU A 194 15.73 11.50 -3.88
N SER A 195 16.43 10.43 -4.26
CA SER A 195 17.62 10.52 -5.11
C SER A 195 17.29 10.64 -6.60
N SER A 196 16.11 10.22 -7.04
CA SER A 196 15.69 10.29 -8.43
C SER A 196 15.73 11.75 -8.93
N PRO A 197 16.43 12.08 -10.02
CA PRO A 197 16.40 13.43 -10.57
C PRO A 197 15.07 13.72 -11.30
N TYR A 198 14.26 12.70 -11.55
CA TYR A 198 13.07 12.79 -12.39
C TYR A 198 11.77 12.89 -11.57
N PRO A 199 10.72 13.51 -12.11
CA PRO A 199 9.37 13.36 -11.59
C PRO A 199 9.02 11.88 -11.44
N THR A 200 8.81 11.46 -10.19
CA THR A 200 8.66 10.05 -9.80
C THR A 200 7.53 9.90 -8.79
N LEU A 201 6.71 8.88 -8.99
CA LEU A 201 5.69 8.41 -8.06
C LEU A 201 5.93 6.92 -7.80
N VAL A 202 6.12 6.56 -6.53
CA VAL A 202 6.29 5.16 -6.13
C VAL A 202 5.09 4.71 -5.31
N VAL A 203 4.54 3.55 -5.64
CA VAL A 203 3.46 2.92 -4.92
C VAL A 203 3.98 1.69 -4.19
N VAL A 204 3.82 1.67 -2.87
CA VAL A 204 4.19 0.54 -2.02
C VAL A 204 2.91 -0.10 -1.50
N VAL A 205 2.66 -1.34 -1.91
CA VAL A 205 1.61 -2.18 -1.34
C VAL A 205 2.24 -2.99 -0.22
N SER A 206 1.71 -2.87 0.99
CA SER A 206 2.10 -3.67 2.14
C SER A 206 1.38 -5.02 2.14
N GLU A 207 1.94 -6.03 2.82
CA GLU A 207 1.31 -7.36 2.95
C GLU A 207 -0.07 -7.31 3.64
N ASP A 208 -0.31 -6.28 4.45
CA ASP A 208 -1.61 -6.01 5.07
C ASP A 208 -2.59 -5.25 4.16
N GLY A 209 -2.26 -5.10 2.88
CA GLY A 209 -3.07 -4.46 1.83
C GLY A 209 -3.11 -2.94 1.89
N MET A 210 -2.33 -2.28 2.74
CA MET A 210 -2.20 -0.82 2.70
C MET A 210 -1.37 -0.37 1.52
N VAL A 211 -1.81 0.70 0.86
CA VAL A 211 -1.12 1.31 -0.25
C VAL A 211 -0.59 2.68 0.15
N ASP A 212 0.72 2.83 0.12
CA ASP A 212 1.43 4.09 0.32
C ASP A 212 1.83 4.66 -1.06
N VAL A 213 1.51 5.93 -1.30
CA VAL A 213 1.91 6.65 -2.52
C VAL A 213 2.93 7.72 -2.14
N MET A 214 4.13 7.60 -2.69
CA MET A 214 5.28 8.44 -2.36
C MET A 214 5.71 9.25 -3.57
N THR A 215 5.90 10.55 -3.35
CA THR A 215 6.42 11.51 -4.32
C THR A 215 7.40 12.42 -3.57
N LYS A 216 8.28 13.13 -4.28
CA LYS A 216 9.16 14.11 -3.63
C LYS A 216 8.37 15.14 -2.80
N ALA A 217 7.22 15.55 -3.32
CA ALA A 217 6.34 16.50 -2.64
C ALA A 217 5.69 15.90 -1.38
N SER A 218 5.20 14.66 -1.42
CA SER A 218 4.58 14.04 -0.22
C SER A 218 5.61 13.74 0.88
N LEU A 219 6.85 13.40 0.51
CA LEU A 219 7.95 13.24 1.46
C LEU A 219 8.46 14.57 2.04
N ALA A 220 8.24 15.69 1.35
CA ALA A 220 8.53 17.02 1.88
C ALA A 220 7.46 17.50 2.86
N GLU A 221 6.18 17.22 2.60
CA GLU A 221 5.04 17.60 3.46
C GLU A 221 5.06 16.87 4.81
N GLY A 222 5.48 15.61 4.84
CA GLY A 222 5.65 14.86 6.09
C GLY A 222 6.77 15.39 7.03
N ARG A 223 7.42 16.52 6.68
CA ARG A 223 8.38 17.22 7.53
C ARG A 223 7.75 18.33 8.39
N ALA A 224 6.52 18.76 8.09
CA ALA A 224 5.82 19.83 8.79
C ALA A 224 4.85 19.26 9.84
#